data_AF-A0A8H4W0U0-F1
#
_entry.id   AF-A0A8H4W0U0-F1
#
_cell.length_a   1.000
_cell.length_b   1.000
_cell.length_c   1.000
_cell.angle_alpha   90.00
_cell.angle_beta   90.00
_cell.angle_gamma   90.00
#
_symmetry.space_group_name_H-M   'P 1'
#
loop_
_entity.id
_entity.type
_entity.pdbx_description
1 polymer ?
#
loop_
_entity_poly.entity_id
_entity_poly.type
_entity_poly.pdbx_seq_one_letter_code
_entity_poly.pdbx_strand_id
1 'polypeptide(L)'
;MARSGWLSAELEQATPGTPLPISPGLLTHGISFHQLRDLVIRQKSFHSHDVLDSLNLKLGRIDSMVLSKPKNKHVSQVFSLSGKVAAITGGARGIGLEVSRALAEAGADVAIIYNSTNYDASAIATTIASSNNIKCTAYRSDVTDAEGIEKTLQLIEREFGHLDIVVANAGIASYHAAEDYTPAEFSDVMKVNFDGAFYTAQAAARIFKKSGRGNVVFTASVSAILVNVPQKQAAYNASKAGLVHLAKSLAVEWVDFCRVNCISPGFIATDMIATHPQEWKDKWFSMIPAQRLCDPYELKGVYVFCASDASSYMTGANLVIDGGYTLP
;
A
#
# COMPACT_ATOMS: atom_id res chain seq x y z
N MET A 1 26.75 -3.62 3.20
CA MET A 1 27.52 -4.68 2.50
C MET A 1 29.00 -4.74 2.86
N ALA A 2 29.65 -3.68 3.35
CA ALA A 2 31.10 -3.70 3.63
C ALA A 2 31.56 -4.29 4.99
N ARG A 3 30.66 -4.68 5.90
CA ARG A 3 31.04 -5.25 7.22
C ARG A 3 30.89 -6.77 7.35
N SER A 4 30.17 -7.41 6.43
CA SER A 4 29.95 -8.87 6.43
C SER A 4 31.07 -9.66 5.75
N GLY A 5 31.84 -9.04 4.83
CA GLY A 5 32.96 -9.69 4.13
C GLY A 5 34.24 -9.82 4.96
N TRP A 6 34.38 -9.05 6.03
CA TRP A 6 35.56 -9.12 6.91
C TRP A 6 35.55 -10.35 7.80
N LEU A 7 34.38 -10.73 8.33
CA LEU A 7 34.26 -11.91 9.21
C LEU A 7 34.46 -13.24 8.44
N SER A 8 34.05 -13.30 7.17
CA SER A 8 34.20 -14.51 6.35
C SER A 8 35.64 -14.78 5.95
N ALA A 9 36.45 -13.74 5.70
CA ALA A 9 37.83 -13.89 5.26
C ALA A 9 38.78 -14.34 6.39
N GLU A 10 38.53 -13.92 7.63
CA GLU A 10 39.37 -14.32 8.79
C GLU A 10 39.08 -15.76 9.26
N LEU A 11 37.87 -16.27 9.00
CA LEU A 11 37.48 -17.65 9.37
C LEU A 11 37.98 -18.70 8.38
N GLU A 12 38.17 -18.36 7.10
CA GLU A 12 38.70 -19.28 6.08
C GLU A 12 40.22 -19.50 6.19
N GLN A 13 40.96 -18.61 6.85
CA GLN A 13 42.43 -18.70 6.99
C GLN A 13 42.91 -19.30 8.32
N ALA A 14 41.99 -19.74 9.19
CA ALA A 14 42.34 -20.27 10.50
C ALA A 14 42.83 -21.73 10.43
N THR A 15 44.15 -21.94 10.49
CA THR A 15 44.73 -23.27 10.75
C THR A 15 44.59 -23.67 12.22
N PRO A 16 44.38 -24.98 12.53
CA PRO A 16 44.23 -25.44 13.91
C PRO A 16 45.46 -25.10 14.76
N GLY A 17 45.27 -24.30 15.81
CA GLY A 17 46.29 -24.04 16.84
C GLY A 17 46.91 -22.64 16.88
N THR A 18 46.56 -21.73 15.97
CA THR A 18 47.09 -20.36 15.95
C THR A 18 46.12 -19.36 16.61
N PRO A 19 46.53 -18.52 17.57
CA PRO A 19 45.67 -17.47 18.12
C PRO A 19 45.51 -16.33 17.09
N LEU A 20 44.27 -15.97 16.75
CA LEU A 20 43.95 -14.81 15.92
C LEU A 20 44.01 -13.51 16.76
N PRO A 21 44.43 -12.37 16.19
CA PRO A 21 44.45 -11.09 16.88
C PRO A 21 43.02 -10.58 17.09
N ILE A 22 42.59 -10.47 18.35
CA ILE A 22 41.25 -10.00 18.71
C ILE A 22 41.24 -8.47 18.67
N SER A 23 40.38 -7.87 17.83
CA SER A 23 40.05 -6.44 17.95
C SER A 23 39.10 -6.24 19.15
N PRO A 24 39.25 -5.20 20.01
CA PRO A 24 38.67 -5.14 21.36
C PRO A 24 37.14 -5.09 21.46
N GLY A 25 36.39 -5.16 20.35
CA GLY A 25 34.94 -4.95 20.32
C GLY A 25 34.07 -6.17 20.67
N LEU A 26 34.64 -7.39 20.75
CA LEU A 26 33.84 -8.63 20.92
C LEU A 26 33.66 -9.10 22.38
N LEU A 27 34.33 -8.47 23.36
CA LEU A 27 34.33 -8.94 24.75
C LEU A 27 33.20 -8.39 25.63
N THR A 28 32.22 -7.66 25.09
CA THR A 28 31.22 -6.96 25.90
C THR A 28 30.00 -7.79 26.31
N HIS A 29 29.88 -9.07 25.94
CA HIS A 29 28.62 -9.82 26.15
C HIS A 29 28.78 -11.24 26.75
N GLY A 30 29.89 -11.54 27.43
CA GLY A 30 29.95 -12.68 28.36
C GLY A 30 29.86 -14.10 27.75
N ILE A 31 29.99 -14.27 26.44
CA ILE A 31 30.04 -15.59 25.79
C ILE A 31 31.49 -16.07 25.74
N SER A 32 31.77 -17.26 26.28
CA SER A 32 33.12 -17.82 26.25
C SER A 32 33.47 -18.39 24.87
N PHE A 33 34.75 -18.32 24.49
CA PHE A 33 35.27 -18.86 23.23
C PHE A 33 34.92 -20.34 23.00
N HIS A 34 34.74 -21.10 24.09
CA HIS A 34 34.32 -22.51 24.03
C HIS A 34 32.87 -22.69 23.55
N GLN A 35 31.94 -21.79 23.91
CA GLN A 35 30.54 -21.89 23.52
C GLN A 35 30.33 -21.63 22.02
N LEU A 36 31.11 -20.70 21.45
CA LEU A 36 31.11 -20.42 20.00
C LEU A 36 31.71 -21.58 19.20
N ARG A 37 32.80 -22.17 19.71
CA ARG A 37 33.49 -23.29 19.07
C ARG A 37 32.64 -24.55 19.02
N ASP A 38 31.90 -24.87 20.07
CA ASP A 38 31.01 -26.04 20.09
C ASP A 38 29.82 -25.92 19.13
N LEU A 39 29.35 -24.70 18.85
CA LEU A 39 28.24 -24.46 17.93
C LEU A 39 28.66 -24.69 16.46
N VAL A 40 29.86 -24.22 16.11
CA VAL A 40 30.43 -24.35 14.76
C VAL A 40 30.85 -25.81 14.47
N ILE A 41 31.35 -26.54 15.48
CA ILE A 41 31.79 -27.93 15.31
C ILE A 41 30.61 -28.91 15.17
N ARG A 42 29.45 -28.63 15.79
CA ARG A 42 28.31 -29.57 15.82
C ARG A 42 27.36 -29.50 14.62
N GLN A 43 27.41 -28.50 13.75
CA GLN A 43 26.46 -28.35 12.63
C GLN A 43 27.17 -28.36 11.27
N LYS A 44 27.44 -29.55 10.73
CA LYS A 44 28.18 -29.77 9.48
C LYS A 44 27.39 -29.58 8.17
N SER A 45 26.14 -29.12 8.19
CA SER A 45 25.36 -29.01 6.95
C SER A 45 24.18 -28.07 7.11
N PHE A 46 24.37 -26.78 6.85
CA PHE A 46 23.30 -25.88 6.43
C PHE A 46 23.88 -24.71 5.62
N HIS A 47 23.04 -24.10 4.77
CA HIS A 47 23.42 -22.91 4.03
C HIS A 47 23.64 -21.75 5.02
N SER A 48 24.51 -20.80 4.68
CA SER A 48 24.90 -19.69 5.58
C SER A 48 23.71 -18.89 6.14
N HIS A 49 22.56 -18.91 5.46
CA HIS A 49 21.31 -18.29 5.93
C HIS A 49 20.67 -19.00 7.13
N ASP A 50 20.65 -20.33 7.17
CA ASP A 50 19.97 -21.07 8.25
C ASP A 50 20.73 -20.96 9.58
N VAL A 51 22.06 -20.80 9.51
CA VAL A 51 22.92 -20.59 10.69
C VAL A 51 22.68 -19.20 11.28
N LEU A 52 22.50 -18.18 10.45
CA LEU A 52 22.19 -16.82 10.89
C LEU A 52 20.79 -16.71 11.49
N ASP A 53 19.80 -17.39 10.92
CA ASP A 53 18.45 -17.45 11.46
C ASP A 53 18.43 -18.18 12.81
N SER A 54 19.13 -19.32 12.92
CA SER A 54 19.31 -20.03 14.21
C SER A 54 20.03 -19.21 15.27
N LEU A 55 20.97 -18.34 14.88
CA LEU A 55 21.70 -17.46 15.80
C LEU A 55 20.85 -16.28 16.25
N ASN A 56 20.06 -15.68 15.34
CA ASN A 56 19.12 -14.60 15.67
C ASN A 56 18.04 -15.06 16.65
N LEU A 57 17.48 -16.26 16.45
CA LEU A 57 16.53 -16.91 17.36
C LEU A 57 17.10 -17.13 18.77
N LYS A 58 18.40 -17.44 18.90
CA LYS A 58 19.04 -17.68 20.21
C LYS A 58 19.54 -16.42 20.92
N LEU A 59 19.76 -15.33 20.18
CA LEU A 59 20.32 -14.08 20.71
C LEU A 59 19.26 -13.08 21.21
N GLY A 60 17.97 -13.44 21.20
CA GLY A 60 16.89 -12.54 21.65
C GLY A 60 16.79 -11.25 20.84
N ARG A 61 17.40 -11.21 19.64
CA ARG A 61 17.22 -10.12 18.69
C ARG A 61 15.83 -10.30 18.09
N ILE A 62 14.89 -9.55 18.67
CA ILE A 62 13.57 -9.17 18.15
C ILE A 62 13.32 -9.72 16.74
N ASP A 63 12.49 -10.76 16.65
CA ASP A 63 11.85 -11.25 15.43
C ASP A 63 10.87 -10.19 14.87
N SER A 64 11.30 -8.93 14.72
CA SER A 64 10.58 -7.98 13.89
C SER A 64 11.00 -8.30 12.46
N MET A 65 10.33 -9.25 11.83
CA MET A 65 10.44 -9.38 10.38
C MET A 65 9.96 -8.07 9.76
N VAL A 66 10.91 -7.22 9.39
CA VAL A 66 10.71 -5.99 8.62
C VAL A 66 10.05 -6.40 7.30
N LEU A 67 8.76 -6.11 7.16
CA LEU A 67 7.84 -6.65 6.15
C LEU A 67 7.66 -8.18 6.16
N SER A 68 6.43 -8.61 5.83
CA SER A 68 6.12 -10.03 5.70
C SER A 68 6.90 -10.68 4.54
N LYS A 69 7.55 -11.82 4.83
CA LYS A 69 8.20 -12.68 3.84
C LYS A 69 7.34 -13.94 3.58
N PRO A 70 6.37 -13.90 2.66
CA PRO A 70 5.54 -15.06 2.35
C PRO A 70 6.38 -16.22 1.80
N LYS A 71 5.89 -17.45 1.97
CA LYS A 71 6.50 -18.64 1.34
C LYS A 71 6.52 -18.49 -0.17
N ASN A 72 7.51 -19.07 -0.82
CA ASN A 72 7.52 -19.19 -2.28
C ASN A 72 6.30 -20.00 -2.73
N LYS A 73 5.50 -19.43 -3.64
CA LYS A 73 4.24 -19.99 -4.18
C LYS A 73 4.28 -19.89 -5.70
N HIS A 74 3.38 -20.59 -6.38
CA HIS A 74 3.19 -20.41 -7.81
C HIS A 74 2.80 -18.95 -8.12
N VAL A 75 3.25 -18.41 -9.26
CA VAL A 75 3.07 -16.98 -9.60
C VAL A 75 1.61 -16.54 -9.60
N SER A 76 0.67 -17.38 -10.04
CA SER A 76 -0.76 -17.05 -9.98
C SER A 76 -1.30 -16.97 -8.54
N GLN A 77 -0.74 -17.75 -7.61
CA GLN A 77 -1.19 -17.81 -6.22
C GLN A 77 -0.72 -16.62 -5.40
N VAL A 78 0.35 -15.91 -5.80
CA VAL A 78 0.77 -14.69 -5.08
C VAL A 78 -0.20 -13.53 -5.27
N PHE A 79 -1.09 -13.60 -6.27
CA PHE A 79 -2.17 -12.62 -6.50
C PHE A 79 -3.46 -12.94 -5.75
N SER A 80 -3.61 -14.15 -5.19
CA SER A 80 -4.80 -14.52 -4.43
C SER A 80 -4.92 -13.68 -3.16
N LEU A 81 -6.15 -13.22 -2.91
CA LEU A 81 -6.56 -12.53 -1.69
C LEU A 81 -7.52 -13.38 -0.84
N SER A 82 -7.63 -14.68 -1.14
CA SER A 82 -8.49 -15.60 -0.39
C SER A 82 -8.17 -15.56 1.11
N GLY A 83 -9.22 -15.33 1.91
CA GLY A 83 -9.11 -15.19 3.36
C GLY A 83 -8.59 -13.84 3.84
N LYS A 84 -8.38 -12.87 2.94
CA LYS A 84 -8.06 -11.48 3.31
C LYS A 84 -9.32 -10.62 3.33
N VAL A 85 -9.31 -9.59 4.18
CA VAL A 85 -10.39 -8.59 4.27
C VAL A 85 -9.87 -7.24 3.78
N ALA A 86 -10.59 -6.62 2.85
CA ALA A 86 -10.24 -5.35 2.24
C ALA A 86 -11.32 -4.27 2.46
N ALA A 87 -10.94 -3.10 2.94
CA ALA A 87 -11.82 -1.93 3.02
C ALA A 87 -11.43 -0.86 1.98
N ILE A 88 -12.42 -0.32 1.25
CA ILE A 88 -12.19 0.63 0.16
C ILE A 88 -13.02 1.89 0.40
N THR A 89 -12.36 3.05 0.57
CA THR A 89 -13.08 4.34 0.63
C THR A 89 -13.44 4.85 -0.76
N GLY A 90 -14.64 5.39 -0.92
CA GLY A 90 -15.19 5.69 -2.24
C GLY A 90 -15.47 4.44 -3.08
N GLY A 91 -15.62 3.27 -2.45
CA GLY A 91 -15.76 1.96 -3.12
C GLY A 91 -17.08 1.72 -3.85
N ALA A 92 -17.99 2.69 -3.89
CA ALA A 92 -19.32 2.55 -4.48
C ALA A 92 -19.45 3.12 -5.90
N ARG A 93 -18.42 3.80 -6.43
CA ARG A 93 -18.45 4.36 -7.80
C ARG A 93 -17.06 4.48 -8.42
N GLY A 94 -17.02 4.70 -9.74
CA GLY A 94 -15.79 5.01 -10.50
C GLY A 94 -14.66 4.02 -10.23
N ILE A 95 -13.44 4.54 -10.00
CA ILE A 95 -12.26 3.72 -9.70
C ILE A 95 -12.50 2.84 -8.47
N GLY A 96 -13.03 3.40 -7.38
CA GLY A 96 -13.22 2.66 -6.14
C GLY A 96 -14.14 1.44 -6.29
N LEU A 97 -15.22 1.57 -7.07
CA LEU A 97 -16.10 0.43 -7.38
C LEU A 97 -15.36 -0.68 -8.11
N GLU A 98 -14.53 -0.31 -9.08
CA GLU A 98 -13.79 -1.31 -9.84
C GLU A 98 -12.69 -1.95 -9.02
N VAL A 99 -12.09 -1.22 -8.07
CA VAL A 99 -11.19 -1.79 -7.07
C VAL A 99 -11.94 -2.77 -6.16
N SER A 100 -13.13 -2.43 -5.66
CA SER A 100 -13.95 -3.33 -4.86
C SER A 100 -14.27 -4.64 -5.60
N ARG A 101 -14.59 -4.55 -6.90
CA ARG A 101 -14.75 -5.73 -7.77
C ARG A 101 -13.45 -6.51 -7.93
N ALA A 102 -12.33 -5.82 -8.21
CA ALA A 102 -11.03 -6.46 -8.41
C ALA A 102 -10.59 -7.31 -7.22
N LEU A 103 -10.71 -6.75 -6.00
CA LEU A 103 -10.28 -7.45 -4.79
C LEU A 103 -11.22 -8.62 -4.47
N ALA A 104 -12.53 -8.49 -4.74
CA ALA A 104 -13.49 -9.59 -4.62
C ALA A 104 -13.22 -10.72 -5.64
N GLU A 105 -12.95 -10.38 -6.90
CA GLU A 105 -12.57 -11.34 -7.97
C GLU A 105 -11.28 -12.10 -7.61
N ALA A 106 -10.35 -11.46 -6.88
CA ALA A 106 -9.15 -12.08 -6.35
C ALA A 106 -9.38 -12.90 -5.05
N GLY A 107 -10.60 -12.90 -4.52
CA GLY A 107 -11.05 -13.72 -3.39
C GLY A 107 -11.06 -13.03 -2.03
N ALA A 108 -10.90 -11.71 -1.96
CA ALA A 108 -11.02 -10.98 -0.70
C ALA A 108 -12.48 -10.84 -0.28
N ASP A 109 -12.72 -10.84 1.03
CA ASP A 109 -13.93 -10.25 1.60
C ASP A 109 -13.82 -8.72 1.55
N VAL A 110 -14.90 -8.02 1.22
CA VAL A 110 -14.87 -6.60 0.85
C VAL A 110 -15.79 -5.74 1.72
N ALA A 111 -15.25 -4.67 2.28
CA ALA A 111 -16.00 -3.60 2.92
C ALA A 111 -15.98 -2.34 2.03
N ILE A 112 -17.13 -1.97 1.49
CA ILE A 112 -17.30 -0.74 0.70
C ILE A 112 -17.60 0.41 1.64
N ILE A 113 -16.73 1.43 1.68
CA ILE A 113 -16.97 2.65 2.45
C ILE A 113 -17.39 3.77 1.50
N TYR A 114 -18.53 4.41 1.79
CA TYR A 114 -19.07 5.52 0.99
C TYR A 114 -19.57 6.65 1.90
N ASN A 115 -19.57 7.90 1.42
CA ASN A 115 -20.19 9.01 2.14
C ASN A 115 -21.56 9.36 1.54
N SER A 116 -21.53 9.88 0.32
CA SER A 116 -22.68 10.18 -0.51
C SER A 116 -22.50 9.52 -1.88
N THR A 117 -23.57 8.95 -2.40
CA THR A 117 -23.61 8.31 -3.71
C THR A 117 -25.05 8.28 -4.22
N ASN A 118 -25.23 8.42 -5.53
CA ASN A 118 -26.54 8.24 -6.17
C ASN A 118 -26.84 6.76 -6.44
N TYR A 119 -25.86 5.89 -6.21
CA TYR A 119 -25.98 4.45 -6.38
C TYR A 119 -26.35 3.77 -5.06
N ASP A 120 -27.12 2.69 -5.13
CA ASP A 120 -27.40 1.85 -3.96
C ASP A 120 -26.16 1.03 -3.60
N ALA A 121 -25.38 1.52 -2.63
CA ALA A 121 -24.17 0.86 -2.17
C ALA A 121 -24.43 -0.55 -1.58
N SER A 122 -25.59 -0.76 -0.97
CA SER A 122 -25.98 -2.07 -0.43
C SER A 122 -26.31 -3.07 -1.53
N ALA A 123 -27.00 -2.64 -2.59
CA ALA A 123 -27.25 -3.47 -3.77
C ALA A 123 -25.95 -3.80 -4.53
N ILE A 124 -25.03 -2.83 -4.62
CA ILE A 124 -23.69 -3.05 -5.18
C ILE A 124 -22.95 -4.12 -4.37
N ALA A 125 -22.89 -3.99 -3.04
CA ALA A 125 -22.23 -4.96 -2.17
C ALA A 125 -22.85 -6.36 -2.31
N THR A 126 -24.18 -6.44 -2.35
CA THR A 126 -24.91 -7.71 -2.57
C THR A 126 -24.52 -8.37 -3.89
N THR A 127 -24.41 -7.59 -4.96
CA THR A 127 -24.01 -8.09 -6.28
C THR A 127 -22.58 -8.60 -6.29
N ILE A 128 -21.65 -7.87 -5.66
CA ILE A 128 -20.24 -8.26 -5.55
C ILE A 128 -20.09 -9.54 -4.72
N ALA A 129 -20.81 -9.64 -3.60
CA ALA A 129 -20.81 -10.83 -2.74
C ALA A 129 -21.27 -12.07 -3.50
N SER A 130 -22.43 -12.01 -4.15
CA SER A 130 -23.03 -13.17 -4.83
C SER A 130 -22.23 -13.61 -6.05
N SER A 131 -21.67 -12.67 -6.82
CA SER A 131 -20.90 -12.99 -8.03
C SER A 131 -19.56 -13.67 -7.74
N ASN A 132 -19.00 -13.48 -6.55
CA ASN A 132 -17.67 -13.97 -6.19
C ASN A 132 -17.67 -14.99 -5.05
N ASN A 133 -18.82 -15.28 -4.45
CA ASN A 133 -18.96 -16.17 -3.28
C ASN A 133 -18.07 -15.73 -2.10
N ILE A 134 -18.11 -14.44 -1.78
CA ILE A 134 -17.38 -13.78 -0.68
C ILE A 134 -18.34 -12.95 0.15
N LYS A 135 -17.90 -12.49 1.32
CA LYS A 135 -18.63 -11.51 2.12
C LYS A 135 -18.36 -10.09 1.58
N CYS A 136 -19.41 -9.36 1.24
CA CYS A 136 -19.31 -7.94 0.90
C CYS A 136 -20.39 -7.11 1.61
N THR A 137 -19.98 -6.04 2.29
CA THR A 137 -20.90 -5.15 3.04
C THR A 137 -20.57 -3.68 2.75
N ALA A 138 -21.60 -2.82 2.72
CA ALA A 138 -21.45 -1.38 2.56
C ALA A 138 -21.56 -0.64 3.91
N TYR A 139 -20.70 0.35 4.12
CA TYR A 139 -20.62 1.18 5.32
C TYR A 139 -20.64 2.65 4.94
N ARG A 140 -21.56 3.41 5.54
CA ARG A 140 -21.61 4.86 5.35
C ARG A 140 -20.66 5.55 6.32
N SER A 141 -19.67 6.28 5.80
CA SER A 141 -18.70 7.03 6.60
C SER A 141 -18.09 8.17 5.79
N ASP A 142 -17.84 9.30 6.45
CA ASP A 142 -17.16 10.46 5.87
C ASP A 142 -15.67 10.40 6.23
N VAL A 143 -14.79 10.38 5.24
CA VAL A 143 -13.35 10.34 5.47
C VAL A 143 -12.81 11.61 6.13
N THR A 144 -13.55 12.72 6.06
CA THR A 144 -13.16 13.99 6.72
C THR A 144 -13.41 13.96 8.24
N ASP A 145 -14.22 13.03 8.73
CA ASP A 145 -14.45 12.77 10.15
C ASP A 145 -13.50 11.67 10.63
N ALA A 146 -12.39 12.07 11.26
CA ALA A 146 -11.37 11.16 11.76
C ALA A 146 -11.91 10.13 12.76
N GLU A 147 -12.84 10.52 13.64
CA GLU A 147 -13.43 9.61 14.62
C GLU A 147 -14.43 8.66 13.95
N GLY A 148 -15.23 9.19 13.02
CA GLY A 148 -16.18 8.41 12.22
C GLY A 148 -15.52 7.32 11.40
N ILE A 149 -14.43 7.63 10.68
CA ILE A 149 -13.71 6.63 9.88
C ILE A 149 -13.00 5.60 10.77
N GLU A 150 -12.46 6.01 11.92
CA GLU A 150 -11.87 5.09 12.89
C GLU A 150 -12.89 4.08 13.42
N LYS A 151 -14.05 4.55 13.88
CA LYS A 151 -15.15 3.69 14.34
C LYS A 151 -15.63 2.75 13.23
N THR A 152 -15.66 3.22 11.99
CA THR A 152 -16.06 2.42 10.83
C THR A 152 -15.07 1.28 10.57
N LEU A 153 -13.76 1.53 10.58
CA LEU A 153 -12.76 0.48 10.36
C LEU A 153 -12.70 -0.52 11.51
N GLN A 154 -12.90 -0.08 12.76
CA GLN A 154 -13.04 -0.99 13.91
C GLN A 154 -14.30 -1.87 13.81
N LEU A 155 -15.39 -1.30 13.30
CA LEU A 155 -16.61 -2.07 13.02
C LEU A 155 -16.37 -3.15 11.96
N ILE A 156 -15.69 -2.79 10.87
CA ILE A 156 -15.31 -3.72 9.80
C ILE A 156 -14.42 -4.83 10.35
N GLU A 157 -13.34 -4.50 11.07
CA GLU A 157 -12.46 -5.49 11.72
C GLU A 157 -13.28 -6.46 12.56
N ARG A 158 -14.20 -5.96 13.39
CA ARG A 158 -15.03 -6.80 14.26
C ARG A 158 -15.98 -7.70 13.47
N GLU A 159 -16.66 -7.18 12.45
CA GLU A 159 -17.66 -7.93 11.71
C GLU A 159 -17.07 -8.96 10.75
N PHE A 160 -15.88 -8.69 10.20
CA PHE A 160 -15.17 -9.62 9.32
C PHE A 160 -14.18 -10.51 10.08
N GLY A 161 -13.84 -10.16 11.33
CA GLY A 161 -12.91 -10.89 12.20
C GLY A 161 -11.48 -10.35 12.15
N HIS A 162 -11.11 -9.70 11.05
CA HIS A 162 -9.81 -9.06 10.84
C HIS A 162 -9.90 -8.03 9.70
N LEU A 163 -8.83 -7.27 9.50
CA LEU A 163 -8.65 -6.36 8.37
C LEU A 163 -7.19 -6.50 7.88
N ASP A 164 -6.98 -6.71 6.58
CA ASP A 164 -5.64 -6.86 6.01
C ASP A 164 -5.26 -5.71 5.06
N ILE A 165 -6.25 -5.18 4.34
CA ILE A 165 -6.02 -4.26 3.22
C ILE A 165 -6.93 -3.04 3.40
N VAL A 166 -6.36 -1.85 3.23
CA VAL A 166 -7.14 -0.62 3.09
C VAL A 166 -6.73 0.11 1.83
N VAL A 167 -7.70 0.39 0.98
CA VAL A 167 -7.54 1.25 -0.18
C VAL A 167 -8.16 2.61 0.12
N ALA A 168 -7.32 3.60 0.41
CA ALA A 168 -7.71 4.99 0.59
C ALA A 168 -7.87 5.64 -0.79
N ASN A 169 -9.07 5.55 -1.34
CA ASN A 169 -9.41 5.97 -2.70
C ASN A 169 -10.34 7.20 -2.76
N ALA A 170 -11.10 7.49 -1.70
CA ALA A 170 -11.99 8.65 -1.68
C ALA A 170 -11.26 9.94 -2.10
N GLY A 171 -11.90 10.73 -2.95
CA GLY A 171 -11.34 11.97 -3.46
C GLY A 171 -12.36 12.80 -4.22
N ILE A 172 -12.13 14.11 -4.24
CA ILE A 172 -12.85 15.10 -5.03
C ILE A 172 -11.88 15.90 -5.89
N ALA A 173 -12.39 16.48 -6.97
CA ALA A 173 -11.67 17.40 -7.83
C ALA A 173 -12.37 18.75 -7.85
N SER A 174 -11.61 19.79 -8.13
CA SER A 174 -12.07 21.17 -8.20
C SER A 174 -11.22 21.90 -9.23
N TYR A 175 -11.85 22.75 -10.05
CA TYR A 175 -11.25 23.33 -11.25
C TYR A 175 -11.32 24.86 -11.24
N HIS A 176 -10.58 25.49 -10.32
CA HIS A 176 -10.46 26.94 -10.25
C HIS A 176 -9.05 27.40 -10.60
N ALA A 177 -8.95 28.65 -11.06
CA ALA A 177 -7.67 29.34 -11.07
C ALA A 177 -7.13 29.48 -9.65
N ALA A 178 -5.81 29.52 -9.51
CA ALA A 178 -5.18 29.55 -8.20
C ALA A 178 -5.61 30.80 -7.40
N GLU A 179 -5.70 31.93 -8.10
CA GLU A 179 -6.13 33.24 -7.62
C GLU A 179 -7.62 33.32 -7.26
N ASP A 180 -8.45 32.37 -7.74
CA ASP A 180 -9.90 32.38 -7.56
C ASP A 180 -10.39 31.40 -6.48
N TYR A 181 -9.51 30.57 -5.91
CA TYR A 181 -9.88 29.68 -4.82
C TYR A 181 -10.29 30.47 -3.59
N THR A 182 -11.48 30.20 -3.07
CA THR A 182 -11.77 30.58 -1.68
C THR A 182 -11.00 29.67 -0.71
N PRO A 183 -10.68 30.15 0.51
CA PRO A 183 -10.07 29.31 1.53
C PRO A 183 -10.88 28.04 1.85
N ALA A 184 -12.21 28.13 1.76
CA ALA A 184 -13.11 27.00 1.98
C ALA A 184 -12.97 25.92 0.90
N GLU A 185 -13.03 26.30 -0.38
CA GLU A 185 -12.88 25.35 -1.50
C GLU A 185 -11.52 24.66 -1.51
N PHE A 186 -10.44 25.42 -1.25
CA PHE A 186 -9.11 24.85 -1.10
C PHE A 186 -9.07 23.85 0.07
N SER A 187 -9.63 24.24 1.22
CA SER A 187 -9.67 23.40 2.41
C SER A 187 -10.47 22.12 2.18
N ASP A 188 -11.60 22.18 1.47
CA ASP A 188 -12.45 21.00 1.22
C ASP A 188 -11.71 19.95 0.37
N VAL A 189 -10.98 20.39 -0.66
CA VAL A 189 -10.13 19.48 -1.47
C VAL A 189 -9.07 18.82 -0.59
N MET A 190 -8.37 19.58 0.25
CA MET A 190 -7.35 19.05 1.15
C MET A 190 -7.92 18.09 2.19
N LYS A 191 -9.04 18.45 2.82
CA LYS A 191 -9.71 17.63 3.84
C LYS A 191 -10.10 16.26 3.31
N VAL A 192 -10.66 16.19 2.10
CA VAL A 192 -11.06 14.90 1.52
C VAL A 192 -9.86 14.13 0.98
N ASN A 193 -9.02 14.78 0.16
CA ASN A 193 -8.00 14.08 -0.63
C ASN A 193 -6.73 13.74 0.16
N PHE A 194 -6.40 14.55 1.17
CA PHE A 194 -5.17 14.40 1.95
C PHE A 194 -5.48 13.99 3.39
N ASP A 195 -6.21 14.81 4.14
CA ASP A 195 -6.51 14.52 5.55
C ASP A 195 -7.33 13.23 5.69
N GLY A 196 -8.39 13.07 4.89
CA GLY A 196 -9.23 11.88 4.94
C GLY A 196 -8.52 10.61 4.49
N ALA A 197 -7.59 10.70 3.55
CA ALA A 197 -6.71 9.58 3.20
C ALA A 197 -5.80 9.22 4.38
N PHE A 198 -5.20 10.21 5.04
CA PHE A 198 -4.37 10.00 6.23
C PHE A 198 -5.18 9.41 7.40
N TYR A 199 -6.35 9.94 7.72
CA TYR A 199 -7.20 9.44 8.81
C TYR A 199 -7.60 7.98 8.57
N THR A 200 -7.99 7.65 7.33
CA THR A 200 -8.28 6.27 6.92
C THR A 200 -7.08 5.35 7.15
N ALA A 201 -5.90 5.74 6.66
CA ALA A 201 -4.68 4.94 6.78
C ALA A 201 -4.21 4.83 8.24
N GLN A 202 -4.32 5.90 9.03
CA GLN A 202 -3.94 5.93 10.43
C GLN A 202 -4.82 4.99 11.26
N ALA A 203 -6.14 5.03 11.07
CA ALA A 203 -7.06 4.12 11.74
C ALA A 203 -6.78 2.66 11.38
N ALA A 204 -6.52 2.37 10.09
CA ALA A 204 -6.11 1.04 9.64
C ALA A 204 -4.77 0.60 10.27
N ALA A 205 -3.77 1.48 10.32
CA ALA A 205 -2.47 1.20 10.89
C ALA A 205 -2.55 0.83 12.38
N ARG A 206 -3.48 1.43 13.15
CA ARG A 206 -3.73 1.05 14.55
C ARG A 206 -4.26 -0.38 14.69
N ILE A 207 -5.02 -0.87 13.71
CA ILE A 207 -5.46 -2.27 13.63
C ILE A 207 -4.27 -3.17 13.21
N PHE A 208 -3.60 -2.81 12.11
CA PHE A 208 -2.49 -3.59 11.56
C PHE A 208 -1.31 -3.75 12.52
N LYS A 209 -1.03 -2.73 13.34
CA LYS A 209 0.03 -2.80 14.36
C LYS A 209 -0.26 -3.85 15.43
N LYS A 210 -1.54 -4.14 15.74
CA LYS A 210 -1.92 -5.19 16.70
C LYS A 210 -1.79 -6.59 16.10
N SER A 211 -2.14 -6.75 14.82
CA SER A 211 -2.01 -8.03 14.10
C SER A 211 -0.60 -8.30 13.58
N GLY A 212 0.27 -7.29 13.56
CA GLY A 212 1.63 -7.37 13.01
C GLY A 212 1.67 -7.45 11.48
N ARG A 213 0.54 -7.20 10.80
CA ARG A 213 0.45 -7.28 9.33
C ARG A 213 -0.65 -6.36 8.80
N GLY A 214 -0.33 -5.65 7.72
CA GLY A 214 -1.26 -4.76 7.03
C GLY A 214 -0.76 -4.31 5.68
N ASN A 215 -1.68 -3.72 4.91
CA ASN A 215 -1.40 -3.17 3.61
C ASN A 215 -2.27 -1.94 3.33
N VAL A 216 -1.64 -0.82 3.03
CA VAL A 216 -2.30 0.42 2.63
C VAL A 216 -1.98 0.73 1.18
N VAL A 217 -3.02 0.99 0.39
CA VAL A 217 -2.90 1.45 -0.99
C VAL A 217 -3.59 2.81 -1.10
N PHE A 218 -2.84 3.85 -1.42
CA PHE A 218 -3.39 5.16 -1.73
C PHE A 218 -3.70 5.30 -3.22
N THR A 219 -4.82 5.94 -3.53
CA THR A 219 -5.12 6.38 -4.90
C THR A 219 -4.76 7.85 -5.05
N ALA A 220 -3.57 8.11 -5.60
CA ALA A 220 -3.14 9.45 -5.99
C ALA A 220 -3.65 9.81 -7.39
N SER A 221 -2.78 10.34 -8.26
CA SER A 221 -3.09 10.78 -9.62
C SER A 221 -1.79 11.17 -10.32
N VAL A 222 -1.74 11.12 -11.66
CA VAL A 222 -0.67 11.78 -12.43
C VAL A 222 -0.54 13.28 -12.10
N SER A 223 -1.60 13.91 -11.61
CA SER A 223 -1.57 15.29 -11.08
C SER A 223 -0.62 15.48 -9.89
N ALA A 224 -0.11 14.40 -9.29
CA ALA A 224 0.92 14.44 -8.26
C ALA A 224 2.33 14.67 -8.83
N ILE A 225 2.54 14.38 -10.12
CA ILE A 225 3.87 14.37 -10.75
C ILE A 225 3.98 15.35 -11.93
N LEU A 226 2.86 15.85 -12.44
CA LEU A 226 2.80 16.86 -13.48
C LEU A 226 1.67 17.86 -13.24
N VAL A 227 1.57 18.85 -14.14
CA VAL A 227 0.49 19.83 -14.16
C VAL A 227 -0.43 19.51 -15.34
N ASN A 228 -1.69 19.17 -15.07
CA ASN A 228 -2.67 18.98 -16.14
C ASN A 228 -3.04 20.30 -16.79
N VAL A 229 -3.28 20.25 -18.10
CA VAL A 229 -3.79 21.35 -18.91
C VAL A 229 -4.96 20.82 -19.76
N PRO A 230 -5.95 21.65 -20.10
CA PRO A 230 -6.02 23.10 -19.90
C PRO A 230 -6.60 23.53 -18.55
N GLN A 231 -7.16 22.61 -17.76
CA GLN A 231 -7.83 22.92 -16.51
C GLN A 231 -6.87 23.44 -15.44
N LYS A 232 -7.26 24.49 -14.72
CA LYS A 232 -6.56 24.97 -13.53
C LYS A 232 -7.09 24.22 -12.30
N GLN A 233 -6.21 23.65 -11.47
CA GLN A 233 -6.60 22.79 -10.34
C GLN A 233 -5.50 22.65 -9.26
N ALA A 234 -4.93 23.79 -8.83
CA ALA A 234 -3.76 23.79 -7.95
C ALA A 234 -3.96 23.00 -6.63
N ALA A 235 -5.13 23.14 -5.99
CA ALA A 235 -5.46 22.42 -4.75
C ALA A 235 -5.47 20.89 -4.96
N TYR A 236 -6.04 20.43 -6.07
CA TYR A 236 -6.08 19.00 -6.41
C TYR A 236 -4.67 18.45 -6.61
N ASN A 237 -3.86 19.10 -7.45
CA ASN A 237 -2.48 18.69 -7.73
C ASN A 237 -1.65 18.64 -6.43
N ALA A 238 -1.74 19.68 -5.59
CA ALA A 238 -1.05 19.74 -4.31
C ALA A 238 -1.47 18.60 -3.37
N SER A 239 -2.78 18.33 -3.26
CA SER A 239 -3.30 17.24 -2.42
C SER A 239 -2.77 15.86 -2.85
N LYS A 240 -2.66 15.62 -4.16
CA LYS A 240 -2.20 14.35 -4.72
C LYS A 240 -0.67 14.21 -4.65
N ALA A 241 0.07 15.30 -4.83
CA ALA A 241 1.53 15.33 -4.62
C ALA A 241 1.88 15.05 -3.15
N GLY A 242 1.18 15.72 -2.22
CA GLY A 242 1.30 15.48 -0.79
C GLY A 242 1.02 14.02 -0.44
N LEU A 243 -0.04 13.43 -1.01
CA LEU A 243 -0.41 12.04 -0.76
C LEU A 243 0.67 11.04 -1.20
N VAL A 244 1.32 11.26 -2.36
CA VAL A 244 2.45 10.42 -2.81
C VAL A 244 3.63 10.52 -1.84
N HIS A 245 3.94 11.70 -1.32
CA HIS A 245 5.02 11.86 -0.35
C HIS A 245 4.67 11.27 1.02
N LEU A 246 3.42 11.44 1.46
CA LEU A 246 2.89 10.82 2.68
C LEU A 246 3.04 9.30 2.63
N ALA A 247 2.69 8.66 1.50
CA ALA A 247 2.85 7.22 1.32
C ALA A 247 4.31 6.76 1.53
N LYS A 248 5.30 7.55 1.08
CA LYS A 248 6.73 7.24 1.29
C LYS A 248 7.12 7.34 2.76
N SER A 249 6.66 8.36 3.48
CA SER A 249 6.94 8.52 4.91
C SER A 249 6.37 7.34 5.70
N LEU A 250 5.08 7.05 5.48
CA LEU A 250 4.37 5.99 6.18
C LEU A 250 4.92 4.59 5.86
N ALA A 251 5.43 4.37 4.64
CA ALA A 251 6.10 3.13 4.27
C ALA A 251 7.34 2.83 5.12
N VAL A 252 8.08 3.88 5.53
CA VAL A 252 9.25 3.75 6.41
C VAL A 252 8.81 3.65 7.87
N GLU A 253 7.87 4.50 8.29
CA GLU A 253 7.38 4.53 9.68
C GLU A 253 6.68 3.24 10.11
N TRP A 254 6.02 2.55 9.17
CA TRP A 254 5.20 1.36 9.46
C TRP A 254 5.81 0.05 8.96
N VAL A 255 7.08 0.06 8.54
CA VAL A 255 7.75 -1.07 7.88
C VAL A 255 7.73 -2.37 8.70
N ASP A 256 7.61 -2.28 10.02
CA ASP A 256 7.57 -3.46 10.91
C ASP A 256 6.23 -4.22 10.85
N PHE A 257 5.16 -3.61 10.32
CA PHE A 257 3.83 -4.20 10.35
C PHE A 257 2.96 -3.90 9.13
N CYS A 258 3.35 -2.97 8.25
CA CYS A 258 2.51 -2.54 7.13
C CYS A 258 3.34 -2.16 5.91
N ARG A 259 2.83 -2.49 4.72
CA ARG A 259 3.29 -1.90 3.46
C ARG A 259 2.39 -0.76 3.07
N VAL A 260 2.97 0.30 2.51
CA VAL A 260 2.23 1.47 2.05
C VAL A 260 2.67 1.77 0.64
N ASN A 261 1.76 1.70 -0.33
CA ASN A 261 2.06 2.03 -1.73
C ASN A 261 1.02 2.98 -2.29
N CYS A 262 1.35 3.61 -3.42
CA CYS A 262 0.51 4.56 -4.10
C CYS A 262 0.32 4.16 -5.57
N ILE A 263 -0.88 4.39 -6.09
CA ILE A 263 -1.20 4.26 -7.51
C ILE A 263 -1.61 5.65 -7.99
N SER A 264 -1.04 6.08 -9.12
CA SER A 264 -1.30 7.37 -9.77
C SER A 264 -1.93 7.14 -11.15
N PRO A 265 -3.27 7.03 -11.22
CA PRO A 265 -3.98 6.91 -12.49
C PRO A 265 -3.89 8.19 -13.33
N GLY A 266 -3.91 8.04 -14.65
CA GLY A 266 -4.10 9.11 -15.62
C GLY A 266 -5.58 9.47 -15.81
N PHE A 267 -5.99 9.69 -17.06
CA PHE A 267 -7.39 9.98 -17.39
C PHE A 267 -8.22 8.70 -17.49
N ILE A 268 -9.05 8.46 -16.47
CA ILE A 268 -9.89 7.27 -16.35
C ILE A 268 -11.34 7.61 -16.70
N ALA A 269 -11.97 6.82 -17.57
CA ALA A 269 -13.35 6.98 -18.03
C ALA A 269 -14.35 6.73 -16.88
N THR A 270 -14.60 7.75 -16.07
CA THR A 270 -15.53 7.76 -14.93
C THR A 270 -16.52 8.92 -15.03
N ASP A 271 -17.58 8.89 -14.24
CA ASP A 271 -18.55 10.00 -14.12
C ASP A 271 -17.87 11.35 -13.87
N MET A 272 -16.75 11.36 -13.12
CA MET A 272 -15.98 12.57 -12.85
C MET A 272 -15.42 13.20 -14.12
N ILE A 273 -14.95 12.41 -15.09
CA ILE A 273 -14.42 12.90 -16.37
C ILE A 273 -15.55 13.21 -17.35
N ALA A 274 -16.64 12.43 -17.31
CA ALA A 274 -17.75 12.54 -18.24
C ALA A 274 -18.46 13.91 -18.21
N THR A 275 -18.44 14.61 -17.07
CA THR A 275 -19.11 15.91 -16.87
C THR A 275 -18.36 17.11 -17.47
N HIS A 276 -17.17 16.92 -18.02
CA HIS A 276 -16.33 18.01 -18.50
C HIS A 276 -16.66 18.44 -19.95
N PRO A 277 -16.28 19.69 -20.33
CA PRO A 277 -16.41 20.16 -21.70
C PRO A 277 -15.71 19.26 -22.72
N GLN A 278 -16.28 19.14 -23.92
CA GLN A 278 -15.69 18.32 -24.99
C GLN A 278 -14.29 18.82 -25.37
N GLU A 279 -14.07 20.13 -25.39
CA GLU A 279 -12.76 20.74 -25.67
C GLU A 279 -11.66 20.24 -24.74
N TRP A 280 -11.95 20.10 -23.43
CA TRP A 280 -10.98 19.57 -22.47
C TRP A 280 -10.67 18.10 -22.75
N LYS A 281 -11.71 17.31 -23.03
CA LYS A 281 -11.56 15.90 -23.39
C LYS A 281 -10.72 15.73 -24.66
N ASP A 282 -10.97 16.54 -25.68
CA ASP A 282 -10.20 16.52 -26.94
C ASP A 282 -8.74 16.89 -26.70
N LYS A 283 -8.49 17.91 -25.85
CA LYS A 283 -7.13 18.31 -25.48
C LYS A 283 -6.41 17.20 -24.73
N TRP A 284 -7.03 16.59 -23.71
CA TRP A 284 -6.46 15.46 -22.98
C TRP A 284 -6.16 14.30 -23.93
N PHE A 285 -7.12 13.93 -24.77
CA PHE A 285 -6.95 12.88 -25.76
C PHE A 285 -5.75 13.13 -26.69
N SER A 286 -5.57 14.36 -27.17
CA SER A 286 -4.45 14.74 -28.03
C SER A 286 -3.07 14.63 -27.34
N MET A 287 -3.05 14.65 -26.01
CA MET A 287 -1.82 14.61 -25.21
C MET A 287 -1.50 13.22 -24.65
N ILE A 288 -2.46 12.28 -24.68
CA ILE A 288 -2.23 10.90 -24.23
C ILE A 288 -1.64 10.09 -25.39
N PRO A 289 -0.41 9.56 -25.30
CA PRO A 289 0.18 8.76 -26.37
C PRO A 289 -0.64 7.51 -26.74
N ALA A 290 -1.32 6.89 -25.76
CA ALA A 290 -2.24 5.77 -26.00
C ALA A 290 -3.52 6.15 -26.77
N GLN A 291 -3.79 7.45 -26.99
CA GLN A 291 -4.94 7.96 -27.76
C GLN A 291 -6.28 7.38 -27.30
N ARG A 292 -6.47 7.26 -25.99
CA ARG A 292 -7.74 6.89 -25.37
C ARG A 292 -7.74 7.20 -23.89
N LEU A 293 -8.93 7.25 -23.32
CA LEU A 293 -9.10 7.15 -21.88
C LEU A 293 -8.88 5.69 -21.45
N CYS A 294 -8.41 5.53 -20.22
CA CYS A 294 -8.31 4.23 -19.57
C CYS A 294 -9.67 3.86 -18.98
N ASP A 295 -10.17 2.67 -19.29
CA ASP A 295 -11.37 2.16 -18.64
C ASP A 295 -11.06 1.77 -17.19
N PRO A 296 -11.98 1.97 -16.23
CA PRO A 296 -11.71 1.63 -14.84
C PRO A 296 -11.22 0.20 -14.61
N TYR A 297 -11.69 -0.78 -15.41
CA TYR A 297 -11.33 -2.19 -15.25
C TYR A 297 -9.85 -2.47 -15.55
N GLU A 298 -9.19 -1.60 -16.31
CA GLU A 298 -7.77 -1.74 -16.62
C GLU A 298 -6.89 -1.47 -15.38
N LEU A 299 -7.44 -0.85 -14.34
CA LEU A 299 -6.75 -0.64 -13.07
C LEU A 299 -6.78 -1.88 -12.16
N LYS A 300 -7.65 -2.87 -12.41
CA LYS A 300 -7.81 -4.05 -11.53
C LYS A 300 -6.48 -4.71 -11.17
N GLY A 301 -5.65 -4.97 -12.18
CA GLY A 301 -4.39 -5.69 -12.03
C GLY A 301 -3.42 -5.00 -11.08
N VAL A 302 -3.28 -3.67 -11.16
CA VAL A 302 -2.35 -2.93 -10.31
C VAL A 302 -2.81 -2.88 -8.85
N TYR A 303 -4.13 -2.78 -8.60
CA TYR A 303 -4.65 -2.79 -7.23
C TYR A 303 -4.52 -4.18 -6.59
N VAL A 304 -4.81 -5.26 -7.33
CA VAL A 304 -4.61 -6.63 -6.83
C VAL A 304 -3.11 -6.88 -6.58
N PHE A 305 -2.23 -6.48 -7.48
CA PHE A 305 -0.78 -6.58 -7.30
C PHE A 305 -0.29 -5.88 -6.03
N CYS A 306 -0.73 -4.63 -5.79
CA CYS A 306 -0.38 -3.88 -4.59
C CYS A 306 -0.97 -4.50 -3.32
N ALA A 307 -2.20 -5.02 -3.38
CA ALA A 307 -2.92 -5.62 -2.26
C ALA A 307 -2.36 -7.00 -1.84
N SER A 308 -1.82 -7.77 -2.78
CA SER A 308 -1.46 -9.18 -2.59
C SER A 308 -0.02 -9.40 -2.12
N ASP A 309 0.35 -10.67 -1.98
CA ASP A 309 1.71 -11.11 -1.67
C ASP A 309 2.66 -10.93 -2.87
N ALA A 310 2.14 -10.63 -4.07
CA ALA A 310 2.92 -10.43 -5.30
C ALA A 310 3.88 -9.22 -5.22
N SER A 311 3.62 -8.31 -4.30
CA SER A 311 4.43 -7.13 -4.05
C SER A 311 5.03 -7.12 -2.62
N SER A 312 5.16 -8.27 -1.95
CA SER A 312 5.46 -8.36 -0.51
C SER A 312 6.73 -7.64 -0.03
N TYR A 313 7.65 -7.32 -0.93
CA TYR A 313 8.87 -6.56 -0.64
C TYR A 313 8.82 -5.08 -1.11
N MET A 314 7.76 -4.68 -1.82
CA MET A 314 7.54 -3.32 -2.30
C MET A 314 6.76 -2.50 -1.27
N THR A 315 7.34 -1.39 -0.83
CA THR A 315 6.69 -0.36 -0.02
C THR A 315 7.27 1.01 -0.40
N GLY A 316 6.47 2.06 -0.32
CA GLY A 316 6.81 3.44 -0.68
C GLY A 316 6.80 3.72 -2.20
N ALA A 317 6.32 2.78 -3.02
CA ALA A 317 6.28 2.95 -4.48
C ALA A 317 5.09 3.81 -4.93
N ASN A 318 5.27 4.54 -6.03
CA ASN A 318 4.18 5.20 -6.77
C ASN A 318 4.10 4.59 -8.18
N LEU A 319 3.02 3.89 -8.48
CA LEU A 319 2.81 3.24 -9.78
C LEU A 319 1.94 4.13 -10.67
N VAL A 320 2.49 4.58 -11.80
CA VAL A 320 1.81 5.44 -12.77
C VAL A 320 1.10 4.60 -13.83
N ILE A 321 -0.20 4.84 -14.05
CA ILE A 321 -1.02 4.12 -15.03
C ILE A 321 -1.81 5.13 -15.88
N ASP A 322 -1.20 5.62 -16.95
CA ASP A 322 -1.66 6.86 -17.62
C ASP A 322 -1.61 6.86 -19.14
N GLY A 323 -1.37 5.71 -19.77
CA GLY A 323 -1.25 5.62 -21.23
C GLY A 323 -0.05 6.39 -21.79
N GLY A 324 0.97 6.64 -20.97
CA GLY A 324 2.18 7.38 -21.33
C GLY A 324 2.05 8.90 -21.22
N TYR A 325 0.96 9.42 -20.67
CA TYR A 325 0.66 10.86 -20.59
C TYR A 325 1.78 11.69 -19.91
N THR A 326 2.50 11.09 -18.96
CA THR A 326 3.55 11.75 -18.16
C THR A 326 4.93 11.81 -18.82
N LEU A 327 5.10 11.27 -20.03
CA LEU A 327 6.41 11.08 -20.66
C LEU A 327 6.79 12.10 -21.75
N PRO A 328 5.87 12.55 -22.63
CA PRO A 328 6.18 13.56 -23.66
C PRO A 328 6.53 14.94 -23.07
#